data_AF-A0A817U4C1-F1
#
_entry.id   AF-A0A817U4C1-F1
#
_cell.length_a   1.000
_cell.length_b   1.000
_cell.length_c   1.000
_cell.angle_alpha   90.00
_cell.angle_beta   90.00
_cell.angle_gamma   90.00
#
_symmetry.space_group_name_H-M   'P 1'
#
loop_
_entity.id
_entity.type
_entity.pdbx_description
1 polymer ?
#
loop_
_entity_poly.entity_id
_entity_poly.type
_entity_poly.pdbx_seq_one_letter_code
_entity_poly.pdbx_strand_id
1 'polypeptide(L)'
;MLNIEKPERTVGLDEKSMTWGMLIDQFIFVPLQVEEMHHPLFLKVEELEIDFKYHKLSNWAFFVPTLIDLTAIVRFKCSCALICRTEPHMLAQITSLLQQMCNLLSLDLCSPYSNDISSLTAEDVCLMTPSHVRHLIVRIQSLSEIIIVLERLEHLSGAKFYFRDTSSTRPIIKMLKEKRNGSSCRINSFTLYVWLGKKHIQPRGKKRDSRTPADSLYSQTIR
;
A
#
# COMPACT_ATOMS: atom_id res chain seq x y z
N MET A 1 -11.74 30.37 -24.06
CA MET A 1 -11.07 29.20 -24.66
C MET A 1 -9.58 29.35 -24.44
N LEU A 2 -9.03 28.70 -23.41
CA LEU A 2 -7.58 28.60 -23.21
C LEU A 2 -7.09 27.40 -24.01
N ASN A 3 -6.23 27.65 -25.01
CA ASN A 3 -5.48 26.60 -25.68
C ASN A 3 -4.44 26.07 -24.68
N ILE A 4 -4.72 24.93 -24.07
CA ILE A 4 -3.71 24.17 -23.34
C ILE A 4 -2.89 23.46 -24.42
N GLU A 5 -1.77 24.08 -24.82
CA GLU A 5 -0.77 23.39 -25.64
C GLU A 5 -0.25 22.20 -24.83
N LYS A 6 -0.42 20.99 -25.37
CA LYS A 6 0.21 19.79 -24.83
C LYS A 6 1.72 20.06 -24.80
N PRO A 7 2.41 19.86 -23.66
CA PRO A 7 3.85 20.06 -23.61
C PRO A 7 4.54 19.13 -24.60
N GLU A 8 5.18 19.70 -25.64
CA GLU A 8 5.92 18.97 -26.70
C GLU A 8 7.22 18.31 -26.22
N ARG A 9 7.51 18.34 -24.91
CA ARG A 9 8.57 17.53 -24.34
C ARG A 9 8.04 16.16 -23.97
N THR A 10 8.00 15.26 -24.95
CA THR A 10 8.03 13.81 -24.70
C THR A 10 9.38 13.46 -24.05
N VAL A 11 9.51 13.75 -22.76
CA VAL A 11 10.34 12.91 -21.90
C VAL A 11 9.71 11.53 -22.02
N GLY A 12 10.49 10.52 -22.42
CA GLY A 12 10.05 9.14 -22.50
C GLY A 12 9.66 8.62 -21.12
N LEU A 13 8.50 9.06 -20.63
CA LEU A 13 7.84 8.54 -19.47
C LEU A 13 7.39 7.13 -19.84
N ASP A 14 7.92 6.15 -19.13
CA ASP A 14 7.29 4.84 -19.14
C ASP A 14 5.86 5.02 -18.64
N GLU A 15 4.87 4.84 -19.51
CA GLU A 15 3.44 5.02 -19.18
C GLU A 15 3.01 4.17 -17.96
N LYS A 16 3.81 3.15 -17.59
CA LYS A 16 3.51 2.20 -16.52
C LYS A 16 4.09 2.57 -15.15
N SER A 17 5.10 3.42 -15.08
CA SER A 17 5.77 3.78 -13.82
C SER A 17 5.97 5.28 -13.70
N MET A 18 5.57 5.85 -12.56
CA MET A 18 5.68 7.29 -12.32
C MET A 18 6.31 7.59 -10.96
N THR A 19 7.25 8.54 -10.94
CA THR A 19 7.81 9.08 -9.69
C THR A 19 7.20 10.45 -9.40
N TRP A 20 6.87 10.73 -8.14
CA TRP A 20 6.26 12.00 -7.73
C TRP A 20 7.13 13.22 -8.03
N GLY A 21 8.46 13.07 -7.99
CA GLY A 21 9.40 14.12 -8.41
C GLY A 21 9.17 14.56 -9.86
N MET A 22 8.90 13.62 -10.77
CA MET A 22 8.59 13.94 -12.17
C MET A 22 7.26 14.67 -12.32
N LEU A 23 6.25 14.34 -11.51
CA LEU A 23 4.97 15.05 -11.50
C LEU A 23 5.12 16.48 -10.98
N ILE A 24 5.86 16.66 -9.88
CA ILE A 24 6.20 17.97 -9.33
C ILE A 24 6.88 18.84 -10.40
N ASP A 25 7.94 18.34 -11.04
CA ASP A 25 8.71 19.11 -12.01
C ASP A 25 7.88 19.49 -13.26
N GLN A 26 6.87 18.67 -13.60
CA GLN A 26 5.99 18.93 -14.74
C GLN A 26 4.77 19.82 -14.40
N PHE A 27 4.28 19.78 -13.17
CA PHE A 27 3.00 20.39 -12.78
C PHE A 27 3.11 21.56 -11.80
N ILE A 28 4.26 21.81 -11.17
CA ILE A 28 4.44 22.96 -10.25
C ILE A 28 4.41 24.31 -10.99
N PHE A 29 4.65 24.35 -12.30
CA PHE A 29 4.70 25.60 -13.07
C PHE A 29 3.42 25.96 -13.82
N VAL A 30 2.37 25.13 -13.74
CA VAL A 30 1.07 25.46 -14.32
C VAL A 30 0.09 25.58 -13.16
N PRO A 31 -0.48 26.77 -12.89
CA PRO A 31 -1.66 26.87 -12.06
C PRO A 31 -2.79 26.15 -12.79
N LEU A 32 -2.87 24.82 -12.63
CA LEU A 32 -4.01 24.06 -13.06
C LEU A 32 -5.20 24.58 -12.26
N GLN A 33 -6.14 25.20 -12.96
CA GLN A 33 -7.47 25.41 -12.41
C GLN A 33 -8.10 24.02 -12.23
N VAL A 34 -7.87 23.44 -11.04
CA VAL A 34 -8.30 22.09 -10.65
C VAL A 34 -9.82 21.91 -10.78
N GLU A 35 -10.59 23.00 -10.85
CA GLU A 35 -12.05 23.01 -10.89
C GLU A 35 -12.68 22.31 -12.11
N GLU A 36 -11.95 22.03 -13.20
CA GLU A 36 -12.51 21.39 -14.40
C GLU A 36 -12.02 19.95 -14.68
N MET A 37 -11.18 19.37 -13.82
CA MET A 37 -10.68 18.01 -14.05
C MET A 37 -11.66 16.95 -13.54
N HIS A 38 -12.62 16.55 -14.39
CA HIS A 38 -13.56 15.47 -14.07
C HIS A 38 -12.93 14.06 -14.14
N HIS A 39 -11.73 13.91 -14.68
CA HIS A 39 -11.05 12.62 -14.86
C HIS A 39 -9.54 12.71 -14.59
N PRO A 40 -8.92 11.65 -14.02
CA PRO A 40 -7.48 11.60 -13.82
C PRO A 40 -6.72 11.62 -15.14
N LEU A 41 -5.61 12.36 -15.17
CA LEU A 41 -4.75 12.54 -16.34
C LEU A 41 -4.05 11.25 -16.79
N PHE A 42 -3.68 10.41 -15.82
CA PHE A 42 -2.87 9.22 -16.06
C PHE A 42 -3.64 7.96 -15.63
N LEU A 43 -4.29 7.32 -16.60
CA LEU A 43 -5.16 6.14 -16.38
C LEU A 43 -4.41 4.79 -16.32
N LYS A 44 -3.14 4.74 -16.71
CA LYS A 44 -2.37 3.49 -16.89
C LYS A 44 -1.18 3.33 -15.95
N VAL A 45 -1.06 4.20 -14.95
CA VAL A 45 0.04 4.11 -13.99
C VAL A 45 -0.23 2.92 -13.10
N GLU A 46 0.63 1.91 -13.19
CA GLU A 46 0.54 0.68 -12.39
C GLU A 46 1.46 0.75 -11.17
N GLU A 47 2.54 1.53 -11.27
CA GLU A 47 3.52 1.74 -10.21
C GLU A 47 3.69 3.23 -9.89
N LEU A 48 3.49 3.56 -8.61
CA LEU A 48 3.70 4.91 -8.09
C LEU A 48 4.80 4.91 -7.04
N GLU A 49 5.82 5.74 -7.26
CA GLU A 49 6.90 5.97 -6.32
C GLU A 49 6.89 7.40 -5.80
N ILE A 50 6.87 7.56 -4.48
CA ILE A 50 6.89 8.84 -3.80
C ILE A 50 8.12 8.93 -2.93
N ASP A 51 9.00 9.87 -3.26
CA ASP A 51 10.17 10.20 -2.45
C ASP A 51 9.96 11.53 -1.73
N PHE A 52 9.84 11.46 -0.40
CA PHE A 52 9.57 12.64 0.41
C PHE A 52 10.80 13.53 0.65
N LYS A 53 12.01 13.11 0.24
CA LYS A 53 13.30 13.74 0.58
C LYS A 53 13.34 15.28 0.53
N TYR A 54 12.53 15.93 -0.30
CA TYR A 54 12.73 17.35 -0.63
C TYR A 54 11.53 18.29 -0.41
N HIS A 55 10.38 17.87 0.16
CA HIS A 55 9.19 18.75 0.13
C HIS A 55 8.41 18.93 1.44
N LYS A 56 8.17 20.21 1.74
CA LYS A 56 7.15 20.77 2.65
C LYS A 56 5.71 20.67 2.09
N LEU A 57 5.44 19.75 1.17
CA LEU A 57 4.15 19.69 0.50
C LEU A 57 3.18 18.92 1.41
N SER A 58 2.61 19.60 2.40
CA SER A 58 1.63 19.04 3.34
C SER A 58 0.33 18.55 2.68
N ASN A 59 0.14 18.76 1.37
CA ASN A 59 -1.12 18.50 0.67
C ASN A 59 -1.00 17.57 -0.55
N TRP A 60 0.16 16.95 -0.80
CA TRP A 60 0.39 16.10 -1.96
C TRP A 60 -0.67 15.00 -2.13
N ALA A 61 -1.12 14.40 -1.01
CA ALA A 61 -2.12 13.32 -1.00
C ALA A 61 -3.48 13.75 -1.56
N PHE A 62 -3.79 15.05 -1.58
CA PHE A 62 -5.01 15.58 -2.21
C PHE A 62 -4.86 15.74 -3.73
N PHE A 63 -3.64 15.90 -4.22
CA PHE A 63 -3.36 16.10 -5.66
C PHE A 63 -3.12 14.78 -6.40
N VAL A 64 -2.55 13.75 -5.75
CA VAL A 64 -2.33 12.47 -6.45
C VAL A 64 -3.62 11.91 -7.08
N PRO A 65 -4.77 11.86 -6.39
CA PRO A 65 -6.00 11.31 -6.96
C PRO A 65 -6.55 12.11 -8.14
N THR A 66 -6.22 13.41 -8.27
CA THR A 66 -6.67 14.23 -9.41
C THR A 66 -5.81 14.00 -10.65
N LEU A 67 -4.56 13.55 -10.46
CA LEU A 67 -3.62 13.30 -11.54
C LEU A 67 -3.65 11.84 -12.01
N ILE A 68 -3.76 10.89 -11.07
CA ILE A 68 -3.58 9.47 -11.34
C ILE A 68 -4.83 8.69 -10.93
N ASP A 69 -5.25 7.75 -11.77
CA ASP A 69 -6.23 6.74 -11.37
C ASP A 69 -5.62 5.79 -10.33
N LEU A 70 -5.92 6.04 -9.06
CA LEU A 70 -5.43 5.22 -7.96
C LEU A 70 -5.89 3.76 -8.02
N THR A 71 -6.96 3.47 -8.76
CA THR A 71 -7.45 2.10 -8.91
C THR A 71 -6.57 1.29 -9.86
N ALA A 72 -5.80 1.92 -10.74
CA ALA A 72 -4.85 1.21 -11.61
C ALA A 72 -3.54 0.81 -10.88
N ILE A 73 -3.29 1.41 -9.71
CA ILE A 73 -2.04 1.21 -8.97
C ILE A 73 -2.00 -0.18 -8.33
N VAL A 74 -1.04 -0.98 -8.77
CA VAL A 74 -0.75 -2.32 -8.25
C VAL A 74 0.50 -2.36 -7.37
N ARG A 75 1.37 -1.35 -7.50
CA ARG A 75 2.61 -1.22 -6.72
C ARG A 75 2.80 0.20 -6.23
N PHE A 76 3.08 0.33 -4.95
CA PHE A 76 3.39 1.62 -4.34
C PHE A 76 4.73 1.54 -3.63
N LYS A 77 5.60 2.51 -3.92
CA LYS A 77 6.89 2.70 -3.26
C LYS A 77 6.90 4.04 -2.57
N CYS A 78 7.28 4.03 -1.30
CA CYS A 78 7.35 5.21 -0.48
C CYS A 78 8.73 5.25 0.19
N SER A 79 9.53 6.23 -0.17
CA SER A 79 10.80 6.49 0.52
C SER A 79 10.48 7.24 1.82
N CYS A 80 10.33 6.45 2.88
CA CYS A 80 9.84 6.88 4.19
C CYS A 80 10.89 7.56 5.08
N ALA A 81 12.04 7.99 4.54
CA ALA A 81 13.13 8.56 5.33
C ALA A 81 12.67 9.74 6.22
N LEU A 82 11.59 10.43 5.81
CA LEU A 82 11.00 11.55 6.54
C LEU A 82 9.69 11.25 7.27
N ILE A 83 8.99 10.12 6.99
CA ILE A 83 7.79 9.74 7.78
C ILE A 83 8.13 9.73 9.27
N CYS A 84 9.38 9.36 9.53
CA CYS A 84 10.03 9.22 10.82
C CYS A 84 10.21 10.52 11.62
N ARG A 85 10.15 11.68 10.96
CA ARG A 85 10.22 13.01 11.61
C ARG A 85 8.92 13.79 11.47
N THR A 86 8.00 13.34 10.62
CA THR A 86 6.79 14.08 10.28
C THR A 86 5.65 13.85 11.25
N GLU A 87 4.85 14.90 11.35
CA GLU A 87 3.62 15.01 12.11
C GLU A 87 2.64 13.84 11.82
N PRO A 88 1.85 13.37 12.81
CA PRO A 88 0.84 12.32 12.65
C PRO A 88 -0.09 12.47 11.44
N HIS A 89 -0.27 13.71 10.98
CA HIS A 89 -1.00 14.06 9.78
C HIS A 89 -0.43 13.42 8.50
N MET A 90 0.90 13.33 8.32
CA MET A 90 1.49 12.70 7.13
C MET A 90 1.23 11.20 7.09
N LEU A 91 1.30 10.53 8.24
CA LEU A 91 0.96 9.11 8.36
C LEU A 91 -0.52 8.88 7.99
N ALA A 92 -1.41 9.74 8.49
CA ALA A 92 -2.84 9.69 8.16
C ALA A 92 -3.09 9.90 6.66
N GLN A 93 -2.39 10.85 6.02
CA GLN A 93 -2.49 11.09 4.59
C GLN A 93 -2.02 9.88 3.75
N ILE A 94 -0.86 9.32 4.07
CA ILE A 94 -0.37 8.13 3.35
C ILE A 94 -1.33 6.97 3.55
N THR A 95 -1.79 6.75 4.78
CA THR A 95 -2.77 5.69 5.08
C THR A 95 -4.06 5.89 4.28
N SER A 96 -4.60 7.11 4.24
CA SER A 96 -5.80 7.44 3.46
C SER A 96 -5.59 7.19 1.97
N LEU A 97 -4.44 7.57 1.43
CA LEU A 97 -4.13 7.33 0.02
C LEU A 97 -4.00 5.84 -0.30
N LEU A 98 -3.31 5.07 0.54
CA LEU A 98 -3.17 3.62 0.39
C LEU A 98 -4.51 2.90 0.45
N GLN A 99 -5.45 3.39 1.26
CA GLN A 99 -6.82 2.85 1.33
C GLN A 99 -7.62 3.09 0.04
N GLN A 100 -7.31 4.14 -0.72
CA GLN A 100 -7.95 4.44 -2.01
C GLN A 100 -7.40 3.58 -3.16
N MET A 101 -6.18 3.04 -3.03
CA MET A 101 -5.56 2.17 -4.03
C MET A 101 -6.09 0.73 -3.94
N CYS A 102 -7.33 0.50 -4.38
CA CYS A 102 -8.02 -0.78 -4.16
C CYS A 102 -7.36 -2.03 -4.80
N ASN A 103 -6.48 -1.83 -5.78
CA ASN A 103 -5.76 -2.91 -6.47
C ASN A 103 -4.30 -3.05 -6.03
N LEU A 104 -3.89 -2.38 -4.94
CA LEU A 104 -2.51 -2.39 -4.47
C LEU A 104 -2.09 -3.79 -3.99
N LEU A 105 -1.21 -4.45 -4.73
CA LEU A 105 -0.71 -5.78 -4.39
C LEU A 105 0.62 -5.76 -3.65
N SER A 106 1.47 -4.77 -3.94
CA SER A 106 2.80 -4.64 -3.35
C SER A 106 3.01 -3.26 -2.75
N LEU A 107 3.41 -3.22 -1.49
CA LEU A 107 3.74 -2.02 -0.75
C LEU A 107 5.22 -2.04 -0.35
N ASP A 108 5.97 -1.03 -0.75
CA ASP A 108 7.36 -0.82 -0.36
C ASP A 108 7.47 0.47 0.46
N LEU A 109 7.76 0.32 1.75
CA LEU A 109 7.97 1.41 2.71
C LEU A 109 9.46 1.63 2.99
N CYS A 110 10.36 1.08 2.17
CA CYS A 110 11.79 1.29 2.30
C CYS A 110 12.27 2.51 1.51
N SER A 111 13.18 3.26 2.13
CA SER A 111 14.11 4.11 1.36
C SER A 111 15.36 3.29 1.02
N PRO A 112 15.66 3.03 -0.27
CA PRO A 112 16.86 2.30 -0.66
C PRO A 112 18.16 3.07 -0.35
N TYR A 113 18.06 4.38 -0.10
CA TYR A 113 19.21 5.27 0.08
C TYR A 113 19.37 5.81 1.51
N SER A 114 18.44 5.53 2.43
CA SER A 114 18.58 6.01 3.81
C SER A 114 19.42 5.04 4.64
N ASN A 115 20.62 5.50 5.00
CA ASN A 115 21.33 4.99 6.18
C ASN A 115 20.69 5.50 7.48
N ASP A 116 19.74 6.42 7.39
CA ASP A 116 18.94 6.83 8.52
C ASP A 116 17.97 5.71 8.90
N ILE A 117 17.98 5.43 10.20
CA ILE A 117 17.11 4.49 10.86
C ILE A 117 15.68 4.94 10.57
N SER A 118 14.93 4.16 9.79
CA SER A 118 13.49 4.37 9.71
C SER A 118 12.91 4.16 11.12
N SER A 119 12.28 5.19 11.67
CA SER A 119 11.55 5.11 12.94
C SER A 119 10.13 4.56 12.78
N LEU A 120 9.79 3.99 11.62
CA LEU A 120 8.52 3.30 11.45
C LEU A 120 8.47 2.14 12.44
N THR A 121 7.54 2.25 13.38
CA THR A 121 7.25 1.19 14.34
C THR A 121 6.48 0.07 13.66
N ALA A 122 6.42 -1.12 14.28
CA ALA A 122 5.55 -2.19 13.80
C ALA A 122 4.08 -1.72 13.69
N GLU A 123 3.64 -0.87 14.60
CA GLU A 123 2.30 -0.29 14.64
C GLU A 123 2.01 0.57 13.42
N ASP A 124 2.94 1.47 13.05
CA ASP A 124 2.80 2.33 11.87
C ASP A 124 2.69 1.48 10.60
N VAL A 125 3.57 0.48 10.47
CA VAL A 125 3.56 -0.45 9.32
C VAL A 125 2.23 -1.18 9.25
N CYS A 126 1.72 -1.66 10.39
CA CYS A 126 0.44 -2.36 10.45
C CYS A 126 -0.75 -1.45 10.11
N LEU A 127 -0.71 -0.17 10.52
CA LEU A 127 -1.73 0.82 10.22
C LEU A 127 -1.74 1.19 8.73
N MET A 128 -0.57 1.38 8.15
CA MET A 128 -0.42 1.78 6.75
C MET A 128 -0.74 0.66 5.78
N THR A 129 -0.58 -0.61 6.15
CA THR A 129 -0.72 -1.73 5.21
C THR A 129 -2.18 -2.16 5.05
N PRO A 130 -2.84 -1.90 3.90
CA PRO A 130 -4.21 -2.32 3.68
C PRO A 130 -4.34 -3.84 3.59
N SER A 131 -5.49 -4.38 3.99
CA SER A 131 -5.74 -5.83 4.08
C SER A 131 -5.70 -6.59 2.74
N HIS A 132 -5.74 -5.88 1.61
CA HIS A 132 -5.65 -6.46 0.27
C HIS A 132 -4.21 -6.59 -0.24
N VAL A 133 -3.23 -5.92 0.39
CA VAL A 133 -1.81 -6.02 0.03
C VAL A 133 -1.30 -7.43 0.26
N ARG A 134 -0.53 -7.97 -0.69
CA ARG A 134 0.01 -9.35 -0.60
C ARG A 134 1.51 -9.37 -0.37
N HIS A 135 2.21 -8.33 -0.78
CA HIS A 135 3.65 -8.21 -0.68
C HIS A 135 4.04 -6.94 0.06
N LEU A 136 4.79 -7.10 1.14
CA LEU A 136 5.29 -5.98 1.94
C LEU A 136 6.82 -5.94 1.88
N ILE A 137 7.38 -4.77 1.61
CA ILE A 137 8.81 -4.50 1.74
C ILE A 137 8.95 -3.37 2.75
N VAL A 138 9.70 -3.59 3.83
CA VAL A 138 9.79 -2.61 4.91
C VAL A 138 11.12 -2.71 5.66
N ARG A 139 11.55 -1.58 6.22
CA ARG A 139 12.72 -1.52 7.10
C ARG A 139 12.25 -1.39 8.54
N ILE A 140 12.64 -2.35 9.37
CA ILE A 140 12.24 -2.48 10.77
C ILE A 140 13.52 -2.60 11.62
N GLN A 141 13.54 -2.01 12.81
CA GLN A 141 14.77 -1.92 13.59
C GLN A 141 15.12 -3.25 14.26
N SER A 142 14.10 -3.91 14.83
CA SER A 142 14.28 -5.08 15.70
C SER A 142 13.61 -6.34 15.14
N LEU A 143 14.15 -7.50 15.52
CA LEU A 143 13.52 -8.79 15.18
C LEU A 143 12.15 -8.98 15.85
N SER A 144 11.93 -8.39 17.02
CA SER A 144 10.65 -8.43 17.75
C SER A 144 9.52 -7.71 17.00
N GLU A 145 9.80 -6.57 16.37
CA GLU A 145 8.82 -5.84 15.59
C GLU A 145 8.41 -6.61 14.32
N ILE A 146 9.35 -7.32 13.70
CA ILE A 146 9.03 -8.21 12.56
C ILE A 146 7.99 -9.25 12.99
N ILE A 147 8.11 -9.82 14.19
CA ILE A 147 7.13 -10.78 14.72
C ILE A 147 5.76 -10.12 14.82
N ILE A 148 5.66 -8.93 15.41
CA ILE A 148 4.41 -8.17 15.53
C ILE A 148 3.76 -7.94 14.15
N VAL A 149 4.55 -7.51 13.17
CA VAL A 149 4.06 -7.26 11.80
C VAL A 149 3.56 -8.57 11.17
N LEU A 150 4.30 -9.67 11.30
CA LEU A 150 3.92 -10.96 10.76
C LEU A 150 2.68 -11.56 11.45
N GLU A 151 2.46 -11.27 12.73
CA GLU A 151 1.28 -11.70 13.46
C GLU A 151 0.04 -10.89 13.09
N ARG A 152 0.17 -9.56 12.95
CA ARG A 152 -0.97 -8.67 12.65
C ARG A 152 -1.35 -8.67 11.17
N LEU A 153 -0.37 -8.80 10.27
CA LEU A 153 -0.61 -8.80 8.82
C LEU A 153 -0.75 -10.22 8.28
N GLU A 154 -1.80 -10.89 8.76
CA GLU A 154 -2.09 -12.28 8.43
C GLU A 154 -2.37 -12.56 6.95
N HIS A 155 -2.79 -11.53 6.23
CA HIS A 155 -3.22 -11.55 4.83
C HIS A 155 -2.04 -11.51 3.83
N LEU A 156 -0.83 -11.19 4.30
CA LEU A 156 0.37 -11.16 3.47
C LEU A 156 0.70 -12.56 2.93
N SER A 157 1.11 -12.61 1.67
CA SER A 157 1.64 -13.80 1.00
C SER A 157 3.17 -13.83 1.01
N GLY A 158 3.81 -12.66 1.05
CA GLY A 158 5.24 -12.55 1.24
C GLY A 158 5.64 -11.21 1.86
N ALA A 159 6.76 -11.20 2.57
CA ALA A 159 7.31 -10.00 3.15
C ALA A 159 8.84 -9.99 3.07
N LYS A 160 9.40 -8.81 2.88
CA LYS A 160 10.84 -8.55 2.90
C LYS A 160 11.13 -7.51 3.96
N PHE A 161 11.92 -7.89 4.95
CA PHE A 161 12.31 -7.04 6.06
C PHE A 161 13.78 -6.71 5.95
N TYR A 162 14.11 -5.42 6.00
CA TYR A 162 15.47 -4.95 6.23
C TYR A 162 15.61 -4.60 7.70
N PHE A 163 16.62 -5.14 8.38
CA PHE A 163 16.82 -4.90 9.80
C PHE A 163 18.30 -4.74 10.12
N ARG A 164 18.62 -4.00 11.19
CA ARG A 164 20.00 -3.80 11.66
C ARG A 164 20.38 -4.71 12.81
N ASP A 165 19.38 -5.22 13.53
CA ASP A 165 19.57 -6.09 14.65
C ASP A 165 20.41 -7.31 14.29
N THR A 166 21.53 -7.51 14.98
CA THR A 166 22.42 -8.67 14.83
C THR A 166 22.03 -9.82 15.74
N SER A 167 20.94 -9.67 16.51
CA SER A 167 20.41 -10.70 17.38
C SER A 167 20.07 -11.98 16.62
N SER A 168 20.00 -13.07 17.37
CA SER A 168 19.67 -14.39 16.83
C SER A 168 18.29 -14.37 16.14
N THR A 169 18.25 -14.78 14.88
CA THR A 169 17.01 -14.91 14.09
C THR A 169 16.24 -16.19 14.37
N ARG A 170 16.77 -17.07 15.24
CA ARG A 170 16.14 -18.33 15.64
C ARG A 170 14.70 -18.18 16.14
N PRO A 171 14.33 -17.16 16.95
CA PRO A 171 12.96 -16.99 17.42
C PRO A 171 11.96 -16.80 16.27
N ILE A 172 12.30 -16.00 15.25
CA ILE A 172 11.45 -15.79 14.07
C ILE A 172 11.30 -17.09 13.29
N ILE A 173 12.40 -17.81 13.05
CA ILE A 173 12.36 -19.09 12.32
C ILE A 173 11.48 -20.10 13.06
N LYS A 174 11.61 -20.18 14.38
CA LYS A 174 10.79 -21.04 15.23
C LYS A 174 9.32 -20.66 15.14
N MET A 175 8.99 -19.38 15.31
CA MET A 175 7.63 -18.86 15.19
C MET A 175 7.01 -19.16 13.80
N LEU A 176 7.77 -18.99 12.71
CA LEU A 176 7.27 -19.28 11.35
C LEU A 176 6.92 -20.77 11.18
N LYS A 177 7.82 -21.65 11.66
CA LYS A 177 7.59 -23.11 11.61
C LYS A 177 6.38 -23.54 12.43
N GLU A 178 6.15 -22.91 13.59
CA GLU A 178 5.07 -23.29 14.51
C GLU A 178 3.70 -22.71 14.09
N LYS A 179 3.65 -21.46 13.61
CA LYS A 179 2.38 -20.75 13.39
C LYS A 179 1.84 -20.83 11.97
N ARG A 180 2.67 -21.11 10.96
CA ARG A 180 2.23 -21.05 9.55
C ARG A 180 2.76 -22.24 8.75
N ASN A 181 1.90 -23.26 8.63
CA ASN A 181 2.14 -24.41 7.75
C ASN A 181 2.43 -23.95 6.32
N GLY A 182 3.55 -24.40 5.76
CA GLY A 182 3.98 -24.02 4.41
C GLY A 182 4.66 -22.66 4.31
N SER A 183 4.90 -21.96 5.42
CA SER A 183 5.75 -20.78 5.41
C SER A 183 7.23 -21.18 5.28
N SER A 184 7.99 -20.37 4.57
CA SER A 184 9.44 -20.50 4.46
C SER A 184 10.08 -19.14 4.65
N CYS A 185 11.34 -19.12 5.06
CA CYS A 185 12.10 -17.89 5.13
C CYS A 185 13.54 -18.10 4.67
N ARG A 186 14.12 -17.02 4.17
CA ARG A 186 15.54 -16.94 3.83
C ARG A 186 16.10 -15.71 4.51
N ILE A 187 17.23 -15.90 5.17
CA ILE A 187 17.92 -14.82 5.87
C ILE A 187 19.24 -14.58 5.13
N ASN A 188 19.49 -13.32 4.83
CA ASN A 188 20.78 -12.78 4.42
C ASN A 188 21.18 -11.71 5.45
N SER A 189 22.46 -11.36 5.56
CA SER A 189 23.07 -10.53 6.63
C SER A 189 22.13 -9.56 7.36
N PHE A 190 21.41 -8.71 6.62
CA PHE A 190 20.49 -7.69 7.15
C PHE A 190 19.11 -7.73 6.49
N THR A 191 18.72 -8.88 5.94
CA THR A 191 17.48 -9.05 5.19
C THR A 191 16.81 -10.38 5.46
N LEU A 192 15.55 -10.33 5.86
CA LEU A 192 14.71 -11.49 6.06
C LEU A 192 13.64 -11.50 4.96
N TYR A 193 13.66 -12.54 4.15
CA TYR A 193 12.62 -12.86 3.19
C TYR A 193 11.70 -13.89 3.82
N VAL A 194 10.40 -13.62 3.84
CA VAL A 194 9.37 -14.53 4.36
C VAL A 194 8.36 -14.80 3.26
N TRP A 195 8.14 -16.07 2.95
CA TRP A 195 7.04 -16.54 2.12
C TRP A 195 6.02 -17.19 3.04
N LEU A 196 4.81 -16.64 3.08
CA LEU A 196 3.80 -17.04 4.07
C LEU A 196 2.83 -18.10 3.55
N GLY A 197 3.04 -18.55 2.30
CA GLY A 197 2.18 -19.51 1.61
C GLY A 197 0.81 -18.93 1.26
N LYS A 198 0.06 -19.64 0.41
CA LYS A 198 -1.36 -19.33 0.24
C LYS A 198 -2.09 -19.83 1.48
N LYS A 199 -2.58 -18.93 2.34
CA LYS A 199 -3.70 -19.31 3.21
C LYS A 199 -4.82 -19.74 2.27
N HIS A 200 -5.31 -20.98 2.40
CA HIS A 200 -6.58 -21.36 1.81
C HIS A 200 -7.61 -20.41 2.41
N ILE A 201 -7.91 -19.32 1.72
CA ILE A 201 -9.06 -18.48 2.04
C ILE A 201 -10.22 -19.40 1.70
N GLN A 202 -10.70 -20.17 2.69
CA GLN A 202 -12.00 -20.81 2.54
C GLN A 202 -12.96 -19.68 2.22
N PRO A 203 -13.62 -19.70 1.05
CA PRO A 203 -14.61 -18.68 0.75
C PRO A 203 -15.59 -18.70 1.92
N ARG A 204 -15.72 -17.58 2.63
CA ARG A 204 -16.73 -17.40 3.68
C ARG A 204 -18.01 -17.93 3.08
N GLY A 205 -18.49 -19.06 3.59
CA GLY A 205 -19.64 -19.74 3.04
C GLY A 205 -20.71 -18.70 2.79
N LYS A 206 -21.18 -18.59 1.55
CA LYS A 206 -22.48 -17.98 1.28
C LYS A 206 -23.43 -18.74 2.20
N LYS A 207 -23.81 -18.14 3.33
CA LYS A 207 -25.00 -18.57 4.07
C LYS A 207 -26.09 -18.48 3.03
N ARG A 208 -26.46 -19.64 2.46
CA ARG A 208 -27.72 -19.80 1.76
C ARG A 208 -28.75 -19.43 2.81
N ASP A 209 -29.42 -18.31 2.63
CA ASP A 209 -30.66 -18.03 3.32
C ASP A 209 -31.68 -19.07 2.85
N SER A 210 -31.65 -20.25 3.47
CA SER A 210 -32.70 -21.24 3.37
C SER A 210 -33.82 -20.82 4.31
N ARG A 211 -34.57 -19.79 3.91
CA ARG A 211 -35.92 -19.56 4.40
C ARG A 211 -36.81 -19.17 3.23
N THR A 212 -37.25 -20.21 2.53
CA THR A 212 -38.56 -20.21 1.88
C THR A 212 -39.37 -21.28 2.59
N PRO A 213 -40.49 -20.93 3.24
CA PRO A 213 -41.64 -21.78 3.25
C PRO A 213 -42.63 -21.21 2.24
N ALA A 214 -42.81 -21.95 1.15
CA ALA A 214 -44.01 -21.86 0.35
C ALA A 214 -45.20 -22.46 1.13
N ASP A 215 -46.39 -22.01 0.74
CA ASP A 215 -47.71 -22.59 1.00
C ASP A 215 -48.30 -22.32 2.40
N SER A 216 -49.56 -21.90 2.56
CA SER A 216 -50.67 -21.70 1.63
C SER A 216 -51.86 -21.05 2.36
N LEU A 217 -52.78 -20.49 1.57
CA LEU A 217 -54.23 -20.40 1.79
C LEU A 217 -54.76 -19.68 3.04
N TYR A 218 -55.50 -18.59 2.84
CA TYR A 218 -56.97 -18.62 2.94
C TYR A 218 -57.58 -17.34 2.37
N SER A 219 -58.54 -17.55 1.46
CA SER A 219 -59.50 -16.59 0.93
C SER A 219 -60.32 -15.93 2.05
N GLN A 220 -60.85 -14.72 1.79
CA GLN A 220 -62.27 -14.32 1.95
C GLN A 220 -62.37 -12.77 1.90
N THR A 221 -62.85 -12.19 0.80
CA THR A 221 -64.22 -11.70 0.48
C THR A 221 -64.64 -10.36 1.13
N ILE A 222 -65.17 -9.48 0.26
CA ILE A 222 -66.26 -8.50 0.46
C ILE A 222 -65.88 -7.31 1.39
N ARG A 223 -65.92 -6.03 0.97
CA ARG A 223 -66.90 -5.29 0.17
C ARG A 223 -66.24 -4.03 -0.40
#